data_AF-A0A964WZ20-F1
#
_entry.id   AF-A0A964WZ20-F1
#
_cell.length_a   1.000
_cell.length_b   1.000
_cell.length_c   1.000
_cell.angle_alpha   90.00
_cell.angle_beta   90.00
_cell.angle_gamma   90.00
#
_symmetry.space_group_name_H-M   'P 1'
#
loop_
_entity.id
_entity.type
_entity.pdbx_description
1 polymer ?
#
loop_
_entity_poly.entity_id
_entity_poly.type
_entity_poly.pdbx_seq_one_letter_code
_entity_poly.pdbx_strand_id
1 'polypeptide(L)'
;MGSFERGLGVLIESFSEFLQRLFEGNGNNEPNEKELEKILMTQGNLSLKESMELPFSKLLIKLKNVDTKNLDRLVVHLYDKMLEAKTKKPERLENTIMKLVSYLDDERDEFSLDRNNIKNSLLHKK
;
A
#
# COMPACT_ATOMS: atom_id res chain seq x y z
N MET A 1 9.71 -41.69 -14.57
CA MET A 1 8.70 -40.63 -14.70
C MET A 1 8.12 -40.37 -13.30
N GLY A 2 8.87 -39.70 -12.41
CA GLY A 2 8.48 -39.65 -10.99
C GLY A 2 9.32 -38.78 -10.05
N SER A 3 10.31 -38.04 -10.58
CA SER A 3 11.07 -37.03 -9.82
C SER A 3 10.62 -35.59 -10.16
N PHE A 4 10.23 -35.35 -11.41
CA PHE A 4 9.72 -34.04 -11.87
C PHE A 4 8.36 -33.69 -11.26
N GLU A 5 7.44 -34.65 -11.21
CA GLU A 5 6.10 -34.47 -10.61
C GLU A 5 6.18 -34.23 -9.10
N ARG A 6 7.15 -34.85 -8.41
CA ARG A 6 7.44 -34.56 -6.99
C ARG A 6 8.02 -33.16 -6.78
N GLY A 7 8.91 -32.72 -7.68
CA GLY A 7 9.46 -31.36 -7.64
C GLY A 7 8.39 -30.29 -7.85
N LEU A 8 7.46 -30.53 -8.78
CA LEU A 8 6.30 -29.66 -8.98
C LEU A 8 5.33 -29.69 -7.79
N GLY A 9 5.11 -30.86 -7.19
CA GLY A 9 4.30 -30.99 -5.97
C GLY A 9 4.84 -30.12 -4.82
N VAL A 10 6.14 -30.22 -4.53
CA VAL A 10 6.80 -29.42 -3.49
C VAL A 10 6.75 -27.91 -3.79
N LEU A 11 6.84 -27.52 -5.08
CA LEU A 11 6.73 -26.12 -5.48
C LEU A 11 5.30 -25.58 -5.27
N ILE A 12 4.29 -26.37 -5.64
CA ILE A 12 2.87 -26.03 -5.46
C ILE A 12 2.52 -25.95 -3.98
N GLU A 13 3.01 -26.88 -3.17
CA GLU A 13 2.82 -26.88 -1.72
C GLU A 13 3.46 -25.64 -1.09
N SER A 14 4.72 -25.33 -1.43
CA SER A 14 5.40 -24.13 -0.93
C SER A 14 4.70 -22.84 -1.35
N PHE A 15 4.18 -22.78 -2.59
CA PHE A 15 3.40 -21.65 -3.07
C PHE A 15 2.04 -21.55 -2.36
N SER A 16 1.38 -22.69 -2.10
CA SER A 16 0.10 -22.74 -1.40
C SER A 16 0.25 -22.33 0.07
N GLU A 17 1.32 -22.77 0.75
CA GLU A 17 1.67 -22.31 2.08
C GLU A 17 1.99 -20.81 2.11
N PHE A 18 2.67 -20.31 1.08
CA PHE A 18 2.92 -18.87 0.93
C PHE A 18 1.61 -18.09 0.74
N LEU A 19 0.69 -18.57 -0.11
CA LEU A 19 -0.63 -17.97 -0.27
C LEU A 19 -1.45 -18.04 1.01
N GLN A 20 -1.46 -19.16 1.71
CA GLN A 20 -2.13 -19.28 3.01
C GLN A 20 -1.53 -18.32 4.02
N ARG A 21 -0.21 -18.19 4.13
CA ARG A 21 0.40 -17.18 5.02
C ARG A 21 0.05 -15.74 4.61
N LEU A 22 -0.05 -15.47 3.31
CA LEU A 22 -0.48 -14.17 2.78
C LEU A 22 -1.95 -13.84 3.12
N PHE A 23 -2.84 -14.83 3.09
CA PHE A 23 -4.28 -14.63 3.30
C PHE A 23 -4.74 -14.88 4.74
N GLU A 24 -4.10 -15.80 5.48
CA GLU A 24 -4.37 -16.11 6.89
C GLU A 24 -3.60 -15.18 7.84
N GLY A 25 -2.49 -14.57 7.39
CA GLY A 25 -1.67 -13.63 8.17
C GLY A 25 -2.26 -12.23 8.36
N ASN A 26 -3.37 -11.90 7.68
CA ASN A 26 -4.05 -10.60 7.77
C ASN A 26 -5.37 -10.68 8.54
N GLY A 27 -5.43 -11.49 9.59
CA GLY A 27 -6.50 -11.41 10.58
C GLY A 27 -6.54 -10.00 11.20
N ASN A 28 -7.52 -9.19 10.78
CA ASN A 28 -7.96 -7.96 11.45
C ASN A 28 -6.84 -7.05 12.00
N ASN A 29 -6.02 -6.50 11.12
CA ASN A 29 -5.55 -5.15 11.35
C ASN A 29 -6.28 -4.27 10.34
N GLU A 30 -7.51 -3.84 10.67
CA GLU A 30 -7.91 -2.51 10.21
C GLU A 30 -6.71 -1.61 10.46
N PRO A 31 -6.23 -0.84 9.46
CA PRO A 31 -5.18 0.14 9.72
C PRO A 31 -5.74 1.04 10.82
N ASN A 32 -5.26 0.86 12.05
CA ASN A 32 -5.76 1.60 13.20
C ASN A 32 -5.44 3.07 12.91
N GLU A 33 -6.45 3.80 12.42
CA GLU A 33 -6.30 5.12 11.83
C GLU A 33 -5.58 6.07 12.81
N LYS A 34 -5.87 5.91 14.10
CA LYS A 34 -5.23 6.63 15.21
C LYS A 34 -3.75 6.31 15.37
N GLU A 35 -3.37 5.05 15.16
CA GLU A 35 -1.97 4.62 15.22
C GLU A 35 -1.19 5.18 14.03
N LEU A 36 -1.74 5.06 12.82
CA LEU A 36 -1.14 5.61 11.61
C LEU A 36 -1.00 7.13 11.70
N GLU A 37 -2.04 7.84 12.16
CA GLU A 37 -2.01 9.29 12.38
C GLU A 37 -0.92 9.67 13.39
N LYS A 38 -0.79 8.94 14.49
CA LYS A 38 0.26 9.17 15.49
C LYS A 38 1.65 9.01 14.89
N ILE A 39 1.87 7.98 14.07
CA ILE A 39 3.16 7.73 13.41
C ILE A 39 3.49 8.84 12.42
N LEU A 40 2.54 9.22 11.56
CA LEU A 40 2.73 10.29 10.57
C LEU A 40 2.99 11.64 11.24
N MET A 41 2.33 11.93 12.35
CA MET A 41 2.61 13.12 13.17
C MET A 41 4.01 13.07 13.78
N THR A 42 4.42 11.92 14.32
CA THR A 42 5.70 11.78 15.04
C THR A 42 6.89 11.80 14.08
N GLN A 43 6.80 11.12 12.94
CA GLN A 43 7.91 10.94 12.01
C GLN A 43 7.92 11.96 10.86
N GLY A 44 6.73 12.38 10.40
CA GLY A 44 6.57 13.25 9.23
C GLY A 44 5.93 14.61 9.51
N ASN A 45 5.50 14.87 10.76
CA ASN A 45 4.69 16.05 11.10
C ASN A 45 3.53 16.25 10.11
N LEU A 46 2.81 15.16 9.84
CA LEU A 46 1.75 15.08 8.84
C LEU A 46 0.50 14.46 9.46
N SER A 47 -0.63 15.13 9.32
CA SER A 47 -1.94 14.55 9.63
C SER A 47 -2.53 13.78 8.43
N LEU A 48 -3.46 12.85 8.69
CA LEU A 48 -4.17 12.13 7.64
C LEU A 48 -5.02 13.05 6.75
N LYS A 49 -5.55 14.14 7.32
CA LYS A 49 -6.26 15.14 6.51
C LYS A 49 -5.32 15.87 5.55
N GLU A 50 -4.16 16.29 6.03
CA GLU A 50 -3.14 16.91 5.18
C GLU A 50 -2.65 15.96 4.08
N SER A 51 -2.56 14.65 4.33
CA SER A 51 -2.10 13.69 3.32
C SER A 51 -3.06 13.58 2.13
N MET A 52 -4.35 13.84 2.33
CA MET A 52 -5.36 13.91 1.28
C MET A 52 -5.41 15.27 0.56
N GLU A 53 -5.06 16.36 1.26
CA GLU A 53 -5.29 17.73 0.79
C GLU A 53 -4.03 18.45 0.29
N LEU A 54 -2.82 18.00 0.63
CA LEU A 54 -1.57 18.65 0.21
C LEU A 54 -1.18 18.28 -1.23
N PRO A 55 -0.48 19.16 -1.95
CA PRO A 55 0.20 18.80 -3.18
C PRO A 55 1.31 17.75 -2.89
N PHE A 56 1.49 16.79 -3.79
CA PHE A 56 2.46 15.70 -3.61
C PHE A 56 3.89 16.20 -3.34
N SER A 57 4.32 17.31 -3.94
CA SER A 57 5.65 17.90 -3.69
C SER A 57 5.87 18.29 -2.22
N LYS A 58 4.83 18.78 -1.54
CA LYS A 58 4.88 19.11 -0.11
C LYS A 58 4.77 17.86 0.76
N LEU A 59 3.96 16.90 0.32
CA LEU A 59 3.81 15.60 0.96
C LEU A 59 5.16 14.87 1.03
N LEU A 60 5.86 14.81 -0.11
CA LEU A 60 7.14 14.10 -0.24
C LEU A 60 8.18 14.55 0.79
N ILE A 61 8.29 15.87 1.03
CA ILE A 61 9.23 16.43 2.02
C ILE A 61 8.94 15.88 3.42
N LYS A 62 7.65 15.76 3.78
CA LYS A 62 7.20 15.24 5.07
C LYS A 62 7.37 13.72 5.19
N LEU A 63 7.23 12.99 4.08
CA LEU A 63 7.28 11.52 4.06
C LEU A 63 8.70 10.93 4.05
N LYS A 64 9.75 11.73 3.82
CA LYS A 64 11.14 11.23 3.73
C LYS A 64 11.60 10.43 4.95
N ASN A 65 11.12 10.80 6.13
CA ASN A 65 11.51 10.21 7.41
C ASN A 65 10.54 9.12 7.90
N VAL A 66 9.47 8.86 7.15
CA VAL A 66 8.51 7.80 7.47
C VAL A 66 9.03 6.50 6.87
N ASP A 67 9.00 5.42 7.65
CA ASP A 67 9.41 4.10 7.16
C ASP A 67 8.45 3.56 6.10
N THR A 68 9.00 2.71 5.22
CA THR A 68 8.27 2.18 4.06
C THR A 68 6.98 1.47 4.43
N LYS A 69 6.98 0.68 5.52
CA LYS A 69 5.78 -0.04 5.97
C LYS A 69 4.64 0.90 6.36
N ASN A 70 4.95 2.00 7.04
CA ASN A 70 3.94 3.00 7.38
C ASN A 70 3.52 3.84 6.18
N LEU A 71 4.39 4.03 5.19
CA LEU A 71 4.00 4.61 3.89
C LEU A 71 3.07 3.67 3.10
N ASP A 72 3.30 2.36 3.13
CA ASP A 72 2.39 1.39 2.51
C ASP A 72 1.02 1.39 3.20
N ARG A 73 0.98 1.45 4.54
CA ARG A 73 -0.29 1.64 5.29
C ARG A 73 -1.00 2.94 4.90
N LEU A 74 -0.26 4.02 4.67
CA LEU A 74 -0.82 5.28 4.19
C LEU A 74 -1.39 5.15 2.77
N VAL A 75 -0.71 4.45 1.85
CA VAL A 75 -1.22 4.18 0.50
C VAL A 75 -2.56 3.46 0.55
N VAL A 76 -2.67 2.41 1.36
CA VAL A 76 -3.92 1.65 1.57
C VAL A 76 -5.01 2.58 2.11
N HIS A 77 -4.72 3.33 3.17
CA HIS A 77 -5.70 4.25 3.77
C HIS A 77 -6.22 5.30 2.78
N LEU A 78 -5.34 5.92 1.98
CA LEU A 78 -5.74 6.91 0.97
C LEU A 78 -6.62 6.27 -0.11
N TYR A 79 -6.31 5.04 -0.51
CA TYR A 79 -7.09 4.30 -1.49
C TYR A 79 -8.49 3.94 -0.96
N ASP A 80 -8.59 3.46 0.28
CA ASP A 80 -9.89 3.18 0.92
C ASP A 80 -10.74 4.45 1.01
N LYS A 81 -10.13 5.58 1.43
CA LYS A 81 -10.83 6.88 1.45
C LYS A 81 -11.28 7.33 0.07
N MET A 82 -10.49 7.04 -0.98
CA MET A 82 -10.89 7.33 -2.36
C MET A 82 -12.10 6.48 -2.79
N LEU A 83 -12.17 5.22 -2.38
CA LEU A 83 -13.30 4.34 -2.67
C LEU A 83 -14.57 4.73 -1.89
N GLU A 84 -14.42 5.11 -0.62
CA GLU A 84 -15.52 5.59 0.23
C GLU A 84 -16.07 6.94 -0.23
N ALA A 85 -15.21 7.81 -0.74
CA ALA A 85 -15.58 9.15 -1.13
C ALA A 85 -16.45 9.14 -2.40
N LYS A 86 -17.77 9.30 -2.24
CA LYS A 86 -18.74 9.66 -3.31
C LYS A 86 -18.52 11.08 -3.87
N THR A 87 -17.28 11.56 -3.94
CA THR A 87 -16.95 12.97 -4.18
C THR A 87 -16.61 13.24 -5.65
N LYS A 88 -16.85 14.47 -6.10
CA LYS A 88 -16.73 14.92 -7.50
C LYS A 88 -15.29 15.03 -8.04
N LYS A 89 -14.24 14.67 -7.29
CA LYS A 89 -12.83 14.82 -7.71
C LYS A 89 -11.90 13.68 -7.23
N PRO A 90 -12.22 12.41 -7.50
CA PRO A 90 -11.34 11.28 -7.14
C PRO A 90 -9.98 11.36 -7.84
N GLU A 91 -9.92 11.99 -9.03
CA GLU A 91 -8.71 12.11 -9.85
C GLU A 91 -7.51 12.72 -9.13
N ARG A 92 -7.73 13.67 -8.21
CA ARG A 92 -6.61 14.27 -7.46
C ARG A 92 -6.01 13.27 -6.49
N LEU A 93 -6.86 12.58 -5.73
CA LEU A 93 -6.44 11.60 -4.73
C LEU A 93 -5.81 10.39 -5.41
N GLU A 94 -6.41 9.93 -6.51
CA GLU A 94 -5.86 8.90 -7.40
C GLU A 94 -4.44 9.26 -7.90
N ASN A 95 -4.26 10.49 -8.39
CA ASN A 95 -2.94 10.96 -8.82
C ASN A 95 -1.92 11.03 -7.66
N THR A 96 -2.36 11.41 -6.46
CA THR A 96 -1.50 11.40 -5.27
C THR A 96 -1.09 9.98 -4.90
N ILE A 97 -2.02 9.03 -4.92
CA ILE A 97 -1.76 7.61 -4.65
C ILE A 97 -0.77 7.07 -5.67
N MET A 98 -1.01 7.27 -6.98
CA MET A 98 -0.09 6.81 -8.03
C MET A 98 1.31 7.38 -7.92
N LYS A 99 1.45 8.66 -7.55
CA LYS A 99 2.76 9.27 -7.31
C LYS A 99 3.46 8.70 -6.08
N LEU A 100 2.70 8.40 -5.02
CA LEU A 100 3.24 7.79 -3.81
C LEU A 100 3.67 6.34 -4.07
N VAL A 101 2.86 5.57 -4.79
CA VAL A 101 3.20 4.22 -5.28
C VAL A 101 4.50 4.26 -6.09
N SER A 102 4.60 5.17 -7.06
CA SER A 102 5.79 5.27 -7.91
C SER A 102 7.02 5.65 -7.09
N TYR A 103 6.90 6.62 -6.18
CA TYR A 103 7.99 6.97 -5.26
C TYR A 103 8.45 5.77 -4.42
N LEU A 104 7.53 4.98 -3.90
CA LEU A 104 7.88 3.79 -3.12
C LEU A 104 8.53 2.72 -4.00
N ASP A 105 8.05 2.48 -5.21
CA ASP A 105 8.65 1.52 -6.13
C ASP A 105 10.05 1.95 -6.62
N ASP A 106 10.28 3.26 -6.81
CA ASP A 106 11.53 3.79 -7.35
C ASP A 106 12.61 4.02 -6.27
N GLU A 107 12.20 4.45 -5.06
CA GLU A 107 13.12 4.93 -4.02
C GLU A 107 13.19 4.01 -2.79
N ARG A 108 12.35 2.97 -2.71
CA ARG A 108 12.31 2.02 -1.58
C ARG A 108 12.27 0.58 -2.10
N ASP A 109 13.34 -0.18 -1.86
CA ASP A 109 13.50 -1.57 -2.33
C ASP A 109 12.58 -2.61 -1.64
N GLU A 110 11.53 -2.20 -0.93
CA GLU A 110 10.63 -3.10 -0.21
C GLU A 110 9.36 -3.39 -1.03
N PHE A 111 9.13 -4.67 -1.34
CA PHE A 111 7.94 -5.12 -2.03
C PHE A 111 6.71 -5.06 -1.11
N SER A 112 5.59 -4.53 -1.65
CA SER A 112 4.29 -4.55 -0.99
C SER A 112 3.22 -5.10 -1.93
N LEU A 113 2.55 -6.17 -1.49
CA LEU A 113 1.47 -6.79 -2.24
C LEU A 113 0.28 -5.84 -2.39
N ASP A 114 -0.09 -5.14 -1.31
CA ASP A 114 -1.20 -4.19 -1.31
C ASP A 114 -0.92 -3.02 -2.24
N ARG A 115 0.31 -2.47 -2.22
CA ARG A 115 0.74 -1.41 -3.13
C ARG A 115 0.63 -1.84 -4.58
N ASN A 116 1.10 -3.05 -4.90
CA ASN A 116 1.01 -3.61 -6.25
C ASN A 116 -0.45 -3.83 -6.69
N ASN A 117 -1.30 -4.34 -5.80
CA ASN A 117 -2.73 -4.53 -6.07
C ASN A 117 -3.44 -3.19 -6.33
N ILE A 118 -3.16 -2.17 -5.53
CA ILE A 118 -3.69 -0.82 -5.70
C ILE A 118 -3.22 -0.22 -7.03
N LYS A 119 -1.92 -0.32 -7.34
CA LYS A 119 -1.35 0.12 -8.63
C LYS A 119 -2.10 -0.50 -9.81
N ASN A 120 -2.28 -1.81 -9.80
CA ASN A 120 -2.97 -2.53 -10.86
C ASN A 120 -4.45 -2.11 -10.95
N SER A 121 -5.14 -2.01 -9.82
CA SER A 121 -6.53 -1.54 -9.76
C SER A 121 -6.69 -0.16 -10.42
N LEU A 122 -5.80 0.78 -10.09
CA LEU A 122 -5.83 2.14 -10.65
C LEU A 122 -5.48 2.18 -12.14
N LEU A 123 -4.52 1.36 -12.60
CA LEU A 123 -4.15 1.29 -14.01
C LEU A 123 -5.26 0.69 -14.89
N HIS A 124 -6.00 -0.30 -14.38
CA HIS A 124 -7.06 -1.00 -15.12
C HIS A 124 -8.45 -0.37 -15.02
N LYS A 125 -8.60 0.74 -14.28
CA LYS A 125 -9.85 1.49 -14.18
C LYS A 125 -10.13 2.40 -15.41
N LYS A 126 -9.17 2.54 -16.32
CA LYS A 126 -9.31 3.26 -17.59
C LYS A 126 -10.02 2.43 -18.66
#